data_AF-B4T0R9-F1
#
_entry.id   AF-B4T0R9-F1
#
_cell.length_a   1.000
_cell.length_b   1.000
_cell.length_c   1.000
_cell.angle_alpha   90.00
_cell.angle_beta   90.00
_cell.angle_gamma   90.00
#
_symmetry.space_group_name_H-M   'P 1'
#
loop_
_entity.id
_entity.type
_entity.pdbx_description
1 polymer ?
#
loop_
_entity_poly.entity_id
_entity_poly.type
_entity_poly.pdbx_seq_one_letter_code
_entity_poly.pdbx_strand_id
1 'polypeptide(L)'
;MDYFTLFGLPARYQIDTQALSLRFQDLQRQYHPDKFANGTQAQQLAAVQQSATINQAWQTLRHPLTRAEYLLSLHGFDLASEQHTVRDTAFLMEQLTLREELDDIEQSKDDVRLESFIKRVQKMFDARLQQMVEQLDNAAWDAAADTVRKLRFLDKLRSSAEQLEEKLLDF
;
A
#
# COMPACT_ATOMS: atom_id res chain seq x y z
N MET A 1 4.88 16.63 -12.55
CA MET A 1 3.57 16.02 -12.85
C MET A 1 3.37 14.89 -11.87
N ASP A 2 2.24 14.84 -11.19
CA ASP A 2 1.92 13.77 -10.25
C ASP A 2 1.47 12.50 -11.00
N TYR A 3 1.40 11.37 -10.28
CA TYR A 3 1.05 10.07 -10.84
C TYR A 3 -0.40 9.99 -11.29
N PHE A 4 -1.35 10.70 -10.65
CA PHE A 4 -2.74 10.69 -11.10
C PHE A 4 -2.84 11.37 -12.46
N THR A 5 -2.23 12.54 -12.62
CA THR A 5 -2.16 13.26 -13.91
C THR A 5 -1.47 12.42 -14.99
N LEU A 6 -0.39 11.69 -14.67
CA LEU A 6 0.29 10.79 -15.62
C LEU A 6 -0.67 9.75 -16.21
N PHE A 7 -1.57 9.20 -15.40
CA PHE A 7 -2.58 8.22 -15.84
C PHE A 7 -3.91 8.86 -16.28
N GLY A 8 -4.02 10.20 -16.32
CA GLY A 8 -5.27 10.87 -16.65
C GLY A 8 -6.39 10.61 -15.64
N LEU A 9 -6.04 10.39 -14.38
CA LEU A 9 -6.96 10.12 -13.28
C LEU A 9 -7.11 11.37 -12.39
N PRO A 10 -8.27 11.55 -11.73
CA PRO A 10 -8.41 12.57 -10.69
C PRO A 10 -7.51 12.23 -9.49
N ALA A 11 -6.89 13.24 -8.89
CA ALA A 11 -6.06 13.12 -7.69
C ALA A 11 -6.91 12.90 -6.43
N ARG A 12 -7.51 11.71 -6.31
CA ARG A 12 -8.32 11.27 -5.17
C ARG A 12 -8.02 9.81 -4.84
N TYR A 13 -8.42 9.38 -3.64
CA TYR A 13 -8.18 8.01 -3.21
C TYR A 13 -8.95 6.98 -4.06
N GLN A 14 -10.22 7.25 -4.34
CA GLN A 14 -11.07 6.38 -5.15
C GLN A 14 -10.77 6.54 -6.64
N ILE A 15 -10.04 5.58 -7.20
CA ILE A 15 -9.69 5.55 -8.62
C ILE A 15 -10.33 4.35 -9.31
N ASP A 16 -10.59 4.49 -10.62
CA ASP A 16 -10.95 3.38 -11.47
C ASP A 16 -9.69 2.54 -11.78
N THR A 17 -9.62 1.34 -11.19
CA THR A 17 -8.48 0.43 -11.34
C THR A 17 -8.42 -0.18 -12.73
N GLN A 18 -9.54 -0.29 -13.44
CA GLN A 18 -9.58 -0.75 -14.82
C GLN A 18 -9.01 0.33 -15.75
N ALA A 19 -9.42 1.58 -15.57
CA ALA A 19 -8.86 2.72 -16.30
C ALA A 19 -7.35 2.86 -16.04
N LEU A 20 -6.90 2.72 -14.78
CA LEU A 20 -5.47 2.70 -14.43
C LEU A 20 -4.73 1.61 -15.20
N SER A 21 -5.25 0.38 -15.22
CA SER A 21 -4.61 -0.75 -15.89
C SER A 21 -4.53 -0.56 -17.41
N LEU A 22 -5.60 -0.08 -18.04
CA LEU A 22 -5.62 0.20 -19.48
C LEU A 22 -4.62 1.29 -19.85
N ARG A 23 -4.60 2.39 -19.07
CA ARG A 23 -3.66 3.48 -19.32
C ARG A 23 -2.21 3.06 -19.09
N PHE A 24 -1.95 2.22 -18.09
CA PHE A 24 -0.63 1.65 -17.87
C PHE A 24 -0.14 0.84 -19.07
N GLN A 25 -0.97 -0.05 -19.63
CA GLN A 25 -0.60 -0.83 -20.82
C GLN A 25 -0.35 0.06 -22.04
N ASP A 26 -1.17 1.10 -22.23
CA ASP A 26 -1.00 2.08 -23.30
C ASP A 26 0.34 2.83 -23.18
N LEU A 27 0.64 3.37 -21.99
CA LEU A 27 1.90 4.07 -21.72
C LEU A 27 3.11 3.13 -21.84
N GLN A 28 3.03 1.91 -21.31
CA GLN A 28 4.10 0.90 -21.48
C GLN A 28 4.34 0.60 -22.96
N ARG A 29 3.30 0.46 -23.77
CA ARG A 29 3.45 0.24 -25.22
C ARG A 29 4.08 1.45 -25.92
N GLN A 30 3.78 2.68 -25.50
CA GLN A 30 4.33 3.90 -26.10
C GLN A 30 5.79 4.13 -25.75
N TYR A 31 6.17 3.87 -24.50
CA TYR A 31 7.48 4.20 -23.94
C TYR A 31 8.37 2.99 -23.66
N HIS A 32 8.04 1.82 -24.22
CA HIS A 32 8.87 0.62 -24.08
C HIS A 32 10.29 0.89 -24.64
N PRO A 33 11.37 0.57 -23.90
CA PRO A 33 12.73 0.80 -24.36
C PRO A 33 13.04 0.24 -25.76
N ASP A 34 12.47 -0.91 -26.11
CA ASP A 34 12.65 -1.55 -27.43
C ASP A 34 12.25 -0.66 -28.61
N LYS A 35 11.27 0.25 -28.43
CA LYS A 35 10.88 1.20 -29.50
C LYS A 35 11.97 2.22 -29.81
N PHE A 36 12.89 2.42 -28.89
CA PHE A 36 13.97 3.38 -28.97
C PHE A 36 15.34 2.71 -29.12
N ALA A 37 15.39 1.39 -29.28
CA ALA A 37 16.64 0.62 -29.38
C ALA A 37 17.54 1.07 -30.55
N ASN A 38 16.94 1.53 -31.65
CA ASN A 38 17.66 2.08 -32.81
C ASN A 38 17.84 3.61 -32.74
N GLY A 39 17.38 4.24 -31.65
CA GLY A 39 17.52 5.67 -31.41
C GLY A 39 18.90 6.04 -30.86
N THR A 40 19.12 7.33 -30.64
CA THR A 40 20.33 7.83 -29.99
C THR A 40 20.41 7.37 -28.53
N GLN A 41 21.61 7.35 -27.95
CA GLN A 41 21.78 6.99 -26.54
C GLN A 41 20.93 7.86 -25.60
N ALA A 42 20.75 9.15 -25.92
CA ALA A 42 19.88 10.04 -25.18
C ALA A 42 18.39 9.62 -25.26
N GLN A 43 17.91 9.18 -26.43
CA GLN A 43 16.55 8.67 -26.60
C GLN A 43 16.33 7.37 -25.85
N GLN A 44 17.30 6.45 -25.89
CA GLN A 44 17.26 5.20 -25.14
C GLN A 44 17.19 5.46 -23.64
N LEU A 45 18.05 6.34 -23.12
CA LEU A 45 18.05 6.70 -21.70
C LEU A 45 16.73 7.36 -21.27
N ALA A 46 16.20 8.27 -22.08
CA ALA A 46 14.91 8.90 -21.82
C ALA A 46 13.76 7.88 -21.78
N ALA A 47 13.75 6.90 -22.70
CA ALA A 47 12.75 5.84 -22.72
C ALA A 47 12.81 4.96 -21.46
N VAL A 48 14.02 4.60 -21.00
CA VAL A 48 14.23 3.83 -19.78
C VAL A 48 13.72 4.61 -18.55
N GLN A 49 14.06 5.89 -18.42
CA GLN A 49 13.61 6.74 -17.32
C GLN A 49 12.08 6.90 -17.31
N GLN A 50 11.48 7.07 -18.49
CA GLN A 50 10.03 7.20 -18.62
C GLN A 50 9.32 5.89 -18.26
N SER A 51 9.81 4.75 -18.72
CA SER A 51 9.26 3.45 -18.36
C SER A 51 9.37 3.17 -16.86
N ALA A 52 10.50 3.51 -16.24
CA ALA A 52 10.68 3.40 -14.79
C ALA A 52 9.67 4.28 -14.02
N THR A 53 9.44 5.52 -14.49
CA THR A 53 8.46 6.43 -13.90
C THR A 53 7.03 5.88 -14.01
N ILE A 54 6.67 5.33 -15.17
CA ILE A 54 5.34 4.70 -15.39
C ILE A 54 5.15 3.50 -14.47
N ASN A 55 6.18 2.65 -14.31
CA ASN A 55 6.13 1.49 -13.42
C ASN A 55 5.96 1.90 -11.96
N GLN A 56 6.77 2.87 -11.48
CA GLN A 56 6.66 3.37 -10.11
C GLN A 56 5.28 3.97 -9.86
N ALA A 57 4.77 4.77 -10.80
CA ALA A 57 3.45 5.38 -10.68
C ALA A 57 2.34 4.31 -10.63
N TRP A 58 2.42 3.28 -11.47
CA TRP A 58 1.46 2.18 -11.46
C TRP A 58 1.48 1.39 -10.15
N GLN A 59 2.67 1.02 -9.67
CA GLN A 59 2.82 0.33 -8.36
C GLN A 59 2.27 1.19 -7.23
N THR A 60 2.53 2.49 -7.26
CA THR A 60 2.06 3.44 -6.24
C THR A 60 0.54 3.59 -6.25
N LEU A 61 -0.10 3.73 -7.42
CA LEU A 61 -1.55 3.94 -7.48
C LEU A 61 -2.36 2.64 -7.38
N ARG A 62 -1.79 1.49 -7.76
CA ARG A 62 -2.49 0.20 -7.71
C ARG A 62 -2.72 -0.29 -6.29
N HIS A 63 -1.73 -0.13 -5.41
CA HIS A 63 -1.82 -0.62 -4.03
C HIS A 63 -2.55 0.41 -3.13
N PRO A 64 -3.58 -0.01 -2.37
CA PRO A 64 -4.39 0.88 -1.53
C PRO A 64 -3.58 1.75 -0.56
N LEU A 65 -2.59 1.19 0.13
CA LEU A 65 -1.79 1.93 1.13
C LEU A 65 -0.82 2.90 0.48
N THR A 66 -0.04 2.47 -0.52
CA THR A 66 0.89 3.36 -1.22
C THR A 66 0.16 4.46 -1.98
N ARG A 67 -1.07 4.21 -2.45
CA ARG A 67 -1.93 5.27 -3.02
C ARG A 67 -2.32 6.32 -1.98
N ALA A 68 -2.71 5.90 -0.78
CA ALA A 68 -3.02 6.83 0.31
C ALA A 68 -1.79 7.65 0.73
N GLU A 69 -0.64 6.99 0.88
CA GLU A 69 0.64 7.64 1.20
C GLU A 69 1.04 8.66 0.15
N TYR A 70 0.91 8.30 -1.13
CA TYR A 70 1.20 9.21 -2.21
C TYR A 70 0.25 10.41 -2.23
N LEU A 71 -1.05 10.19 -2.06
CA LEU A 71 -2.03 11.27 -1.97
C LEU A 71 -1.73 12.22 -0.79
N LEU A 72 -1.33 11.67 0.37
CA LEU A 72 -0.90 12.45 1.53
C LEU A 72 0.39 13.24 1.25
N SER A 73 1.34 12.65 0.53
CA SER A 73 2.58 13.35 0.15
C SER A 73 2.32 14.56 -0.74
N LEU A 74 1.31 14.52 -1.62
CA LEU A 74 0.86 15.68 -2.41
C LEU A 74 0.29 16.81 -1.54
N HIS A 75 -0.12 16.51 -0.31
CA HIS A 75 -0.60 17.47 0.69
C HIS A 75 0.44 17.80 1.77
N GLY A 76 1.71 17.44 1.56
CA GLY A 76 2.82 17.76 2.45
C GLY A 76 3.04 16.79 3.61
N PHE A 77 2.33 15.66 3.62
CA PHE A 77 2.52 14.61 4.63
C PHE A 77 3.45 13.52 4.11
N ASP A 78 4.71 13.55 4.53
CA ASP A 78 5.66 12.47 4.26
C ASP A 78 5.57 11.39 5.34
N LEU A 79 4.98 10.25 4.99
CA LEU A 79 4.85 9.09 5.87
C LEU A 79 6.06 8.16 5.82
N ALA A 80 7.00 8.35 4.90
CA ALA A 80 8.26 7.61 4.91
C ALA A 80 9.21 8.13 6.00
N SER A 81 9.05 9.39 6.41
CA SER A 81 9.83 10.00 7.49
C SER A 81 9.47 9.40 8.86
N GLU A 82 10.47 8.88 9.57
CA GLU A 82 10.35 8.39 10.95
C GLU A 82 10.00 9.48 11.97
N GLN A 83 10.05 10.77 11.57
CA GLN A 83 9.77 11.91 12.46
C GLN A 83 8.34 11.89 13.02
N HIS A 84 7.42 11.23 12.32
CA HIS A 84 6.04 11.07 12.75
C HIS A 84 5.73 9.59 12.98
N THR A 85 6.16 9.06 14.11
CA THR A 85 5.76 7.74 14.60
C THR A 85 4.34 7.77 15.19
N VAL A 86 3.68 6.61 15.26
CA VAL A 86 2.37 6.46 15.92
C VAL A 86 2.55 6.73 17.41
N ARG A 87 1.83 7.74 17.92
CA ARG A 87 1.87 8.14 19.35
C ARG A 87 0.69 7.60 20.16
N ASP A 88 -0.23 6.89 19.51
CA ASP A 88 -1.39 6.28 20.13
C ASP A 88 -0.98 5.05 20.94
N THR A 89 -0.84 5.22 22.26
CA THR A 89 -0.41 4.16 23.18
C THR A 89 -1.40 3.02 23.24
N ALA A 90 -2.71 3.29 23.14
CA ALA A 90 -3.73 2.25 23.15
C ALA A 90 -3.60 1.36 21.91
N PHE A 91 -3.36 1.95 20.75
CA PHE A 91 -3.07 1.21 19.52
C PHE A 91 -1.78 0.38 19.64
N LEU A 92 -0.71 0.95 20.19
CA LEU A 92 0.55 0.22 20.34
C LEU A 92 0.41 -0.98 21.29
N MET A 93 -0.36 -0.84 22.37
CA MET A 93 -0.66 -1.96 23.27
C MET A 93 -1.52 -3.03 22.58
N GLU A 94 -2.54 -2.63 21.81
CA GLU A 94 -3.33 -3.56 20.99
C GLU A 94 -2.43 -4.35 20.02
N GLN A 95 -1.48 -3.68 19.36
CA GLN A 95 -0.52 -4.35 18.46
C GLN A 95 0.39 -5.35 19.18
N LEU A 96 0.83 -5.05 20.40
CA LEU A 96 1.63 -5.99 21.21
C LEU A 96 0.81 -7.22 21.59
N THR A 97 -0.40 -7.03 22.13
CA THR A 97 -1.28 -8.14 22.50
C THR A 97 -1.62 -9.03 21.31
N LEU A 98 -1.86 -8.46 20.13
CA LEU A 98 -2.11 -9.25 18.92
C LEU A 98 -0.88 -10.06 18.47
N ARG A 99 0.34 -9.53 18.69
CA ARG A 99 1.57 -10.27 18.38
C ARG A 99 1.81 -11.41 19.37
N GLU A 100 1.62 -11.15 20.66
CA GLU A 100 1.69 -12.21 21.69
C GLU A 100 0.69 -13.34 21.39
N GLU A 101 -0.53 -13.00 20.99
CA GLU A 101 -1.52 -14.01 20.58
C GLU A 101 -1.07 -14.82 19.35
N LEU A 102 -0.45 -14.17 18.35
CA LEU A 102 0.06 -14.86 17.17
C LEU A 102 1.23 -15.79 17.53
N ASP A 103 2.13 -15.37 18.42
CA ASP A 103 3.24 -16.19 18.92
C ASP A 103 2.71 -17.43 19.68
N ASP A 104 1.66 -17.26 20.50
CA ASP A 104 0.99 -18.37 21.19
C ASP A 104 0.33 -19.36 20.21
N ILE A 105 -0.26 -18.85 19.13
CA ILE A 105 -0.84 -19.68 18.06
C ILE A 105 0.25 -20.47 17.34
N GLU A 106 1.38 -19.83 16.99
CA GLU A 106 2.53 -20.51 16.38
C GLU A 106 3.08 -21.62 17.29
N GLN A 107 3.25 -21.33 18.58
CA GLN A 107 3.79 -22.29 19.53
C GLN A 107 2.87 -23.50 19.77
N SER A 108 1.56 -23.28 19.74
CA SER A 108 0.54 -24.33 19.89
C SER A 108 0.21 -25.06 18.59
N LYS A 109 0.63 -24.53 17.43
CA LYS A 109 0.26 -25.03 16.08
C LYS A 109 -1.25 -25.18 15.92
N ASP A 110 -2.00 -24.19 16.39
CA ASP A 110 -3.46 -24.22 16.41
C ASP A 110 -4.05 -23.54 15.16
N ASP A 111 -4.25 -24.33 14.10
CA ASP A 111 -4.76 -23.84 12.81
C ASP A 111 -6.14 -23.18 12.92
N VAL A 112 -7.00 -23.69 13.82
CA VAL A 112 -8.36 -23.15 14.01
C VAL A 112 -8.31 -21.76 14.64
N ARG A 113 -7.42 -21.56 15.63
CA ARG A 113 -7.15 -20.23 16.18
C ARG A 113 -6.49 -19.33 15.14
N LEU A 114 -5.58 -19.84 14.31
CA LEU A 114 -4.95 -19.04 13.26
C LEU A 114 -5.95 -18.52 12.24
N GLU A 115 -6.83 -19.38 11.72
CA GLU A 115 -7.86 -18.96 10.76
C GLU A 115 -8.79 -17.88 11.37
N SER A 116 -9.15 -18.06 12.64
CA SER A 116 -9.96 -17.08 13.39
C SER A 116 -9.22 -15.75 13.60
N PHE A 117 -7.92 -15.81 13.88
CA PHE A 117 -7.04 -14.66 14.05
C PHE A 117 -6.92 -13.86 12.75
N ILE A 118 -6.62 -14.53 11.63
CA ILE A 118 -6.50 -13.91 10.29
C ILE A 118 -7.80 -13.18 9.93
N LYS A 119 -8.96 -13.83 10.09
CA LYS A 119 -10.27 -13.20 9.83
C LYS A 119 -10.50 -11.94 10.68
N ARG A 120 -10.09 -11.97 11.95
CA ARG A 120 -10.23 -10.82 12.86
C ARG A 120 -9.30 -9.68 12.46
N VAL A 121 -8.02 -9.95 12.17
CA VAL A 121 -7.06 -8.94 11.71
C VAL A 121 -7.49 -8.33 10.39
N GLN A 122 -7.97 -9.15 9.44
CA GLN A 122 -8.51 -8.67 8.16
C GLN A 122 -9.71 -7.74 8.37
N LYS A 123 -10.65 -8.08 9.26
CA LYS A 123 -11.78 -7.19 9.61
C LYS A 123 -11.32 -5.88 10.23
N MET A 124 -10.31 -5.90 11.10
CA MET A 124 -9.72 -4.69 11.68
C MET A 124 -9.06 -3.82 10.60
N PHE A 125 -8.35 -4.45 9.66
CA PHE A 125 -7.73 -3.78 8.53
C PHE A 125 -8.79 -3.09 7.66
N ASP A 126 -9.85 -3.80 7.28
CA ASP A 126 -10.92 -3.26 6.43
C ASP A 126 -11.66 -2.09 7.09
N ALA A 127 -11.94 -2.18 8.40
CA ALA A 127 -12.56 -1.09 9.15
C ALA A 127 -11.67 0.16 9.20
N ARG A 128 -10.36 -0.01 9.45
CA ARG A 128 -9.41 1.12 9.44
C ARG A 128 -9.21 1.67 8.03
N LEU A 129 -9.28 0.82 7.00
CA LEU A 129 -9.21 1.25 5.61
C LEU A 129 -10.40 2.15 5.28
N GLN A 130 -11.63 1.75 5.64
CA GLN A 130 -12.82 2.59 5.47
C GLN A 130 -12.69 3.94 6.21
N GLN A 131 -12.25 3.92 7.47
CA GLN A 131 -11.97 5.14 8.23
C GLN A 131 -10.98 6.06 7.51
N MET A 132 -9.89 5.51 6.97
CA MET A 132 -8.90 6.28 6.21
C MET A 132 -9.52 6.91 4.96
N VAL A 133 -10.36 6.16 4.22
CA VAL A 133 -11.06 6.69 3.04
C VAL A 133 -11.94 7.88 3.42
N GLU A 134 -12.75 7.76 4.46
CA GLU A 134 -13.59 8.86 4.94
C GLU A 134 -12.76 10.07 5.36
N GLN A 135 -11.62 9.87 6.02
CA GLN A 135 -10.73 10.96 6.41
C GLN A 135 -10.09 11.65 5.21
N LEU A 136 -9.68 10.90 4.18
CA LEU A 136 -9.14 11.45 2.94
C LEU A 136 -10.22 12.23 2.17
N ASP A 137 -11.44 11.71 2.08
CA ASP A 137 -12.56 12.38 1.40
C ASP A 137 -12.98 13.67 2.11
N ASN A 138 -12.84 13.72 3.45
CA ASN A 138 -13.08 14.92 4.25
C ASN A 138 -11.86 15.86 4.35
N ALA A 139 -10.76 15.59 3.61
CA ALA A 139 -9.51 16.34 3.67
C ALA A 139 -8.91 16.47 5.10
N ALA A 140 -9.17 15.50 5.97
CA ALA A 140 -8.63 15.42 7.32
C ALA A 140 -7.23 14.80 7.31
N TRP A 141 -6.26 15.49 6.70
CA TRP A 141 -4.95 14.94 6.32
C TRP A 141 -4.13 14.40 7.49
N ASP A 142 -4.05 15.11 8.62
CA ASP A 142 -3.34 14.62 9.83
C ASP A 142 -3.93 13.31 10.35
N ALA A 143 -5.27 13.24 10.42
CA ALA A 143 -5.98 12.06 10.89
C ALA A 143 -5.81 10.88 9.91
N ALA A 144 -5.93 11.14 8.60
CA ALA A 144 -5.66 10.16 7.56
C ALA A 144 -4.22 9.64 7.65
N ALA A 145 -3.25 10.52 7.87
CA ALA A 145 -1.85 10.13 8.01
C ALA A 145 -1.61 9.21 9.23
N ASP A 146 -2.24 9.49 10.38
CA ASP A 146 -2.19 8.58 11.54
C ASP A 146 -2.84 7.23 11.23
N THR A 147 -4.00 7.22 10.57
CA THR A 147 -4.68 5.98 10.18
C THR A 147 -3.86 5.15 9.19
N VAL A 148 -3.19 5.77 8.21
CA VAL A 148 -2.29 5.06 7.29
C VAL A 148 -1.11 4.43 8.03
N ARG A 149 -0.53 5.12 9.02
CA ARG A 149 0.53 4.52 9.85
C ARG A 149 0.01 3.30 10.60
N LYS A 150 -1.17 3.38 11.22
CA LYS A 150 -1.82 2.24 11.88
C LYS A 150 -2.11 1.09 10.92
N LEU A 151 -2.55 1.40 9.70
CA LEU A 151 -2.76 0.40 8.66
C LEU A 151 -1.45 -0.32 8.27
N ARG A 152 -0.30 0.36 8.22
CA ARG A 152 1.00 -0.31 7.99
C ARG A 152 1.35 -1.33 9.08
N PHE A 153 1.00 -1.06 10.34
CA PHE A 153 1.20 -2.02 11.44
C PHE A 153 0.30 -3.25 11.27
N LEU A 154 -0.98 -3.05 10.95
CA LEU A 154 -1.91 -4.15 10.68
C LEU A 154 -1.54 -4.95 9.43
N ASP A 155 -1.06 -4.30 8.36
CA ASP A 155 -0.62 -4.97 7.14
C ASP A 155 0.56 -5.91 7.44
N LYS A 156 1.55 -5.43 8.20
CA LYS A 156 2.67 -6.27 8.67
C LYS A 156 2.19 -7.43 9.53
N LEU A 157 1.24 -7.21 10.44
CA LEU A 157 0.69 -8.28 11.28
C LEU A 157 -0.05 -9.32 10.44
N ARG A 158 -0.85 -8.90 9.46
CA ARG A 158 -1.54 -9.78 8.53
C ARG A 158 -0.55 -10.64 7.74
N SER A 159 0.48 -10.02 7.16
CA SER A 159 1.52 -10.76 6.43
C SER A 159 2.25 -11.77 7.32
N SER A 160 2.51 -11.45 8.59
CA SER A 160 3.08 -12.42 9.55
C SER A 160 2.14 -13.60 9.80
N ALA A 161 0.83 -13.36 9.91
CA ALA A 161 -0.15 -14.42 10.12
C ALA A 161 -0.33 -15.32 8.87
N GLU A 162 -0.34 -14.73 7.67
CA GLU A 162 -0.37 -15.46 6.39
C GLU A 162 0.89 -16.33 6.22
N GLN A 163 2.07 -15.80 6.55
CA GLN A 163 3.32 -16.57 6.53
C GLN A 163 3.30 -17.74 7.51
N LEU A 164 2.68 -17.56 8.68
CA LEU A 164 2.51 -18.64 9.65
C LEU A 164 1.54 -19.71 9.11
N GLU A 165 0.46 -19.31 8.44
CA GLU A 165 -0.49 -20.23 7.82
C GLU A 165 0.18 -21.08 6.74
N GLU A 166 0.95 -20.46 5.83
CA GLU A 166 1.77 -21.17 4.84
C GLU A 166 2.73 -22.15 5.51
N LYS A 167 3.42 -21.71 6.56
CA LYS A 167 4.36 -22.55 7.30
C LYS A 167 3.69 -23.75 7.96
N LEU A 168 2.48 -23.61 8.51
CA LEU A 168 1.77 -24.73 9.18
C LEU A 168 1.18 -25.72 8.17
N LEU A 169 0.78 -25.27 6.98
CA LEU A 169 0.28 -26.13 5.89
C LEU A 169 1.37 -26.99 5.23
N ASP A 170 2.62 -26.54 5.28
CA ASP A 170 3.77 -27.25 4.71
C ASP A 170 4.31 -28.41 5.60
N PHE A 171 3.70 -28.68 6.77
CA PHE A 171 4.04 -29.78 7.68
C PHE A 171 2.99 -30.88 7.74
#